data_AF-A0A2Z2M7X3-F1
#
_entry.id   AF-A0A2Z2M7X3-F1
#
_cell.length_a   1.000
_cell.length_b   1.000
_cell.length_c   1.000
_cell.angle_alpha   90.00
_cell.angle_beta   90.00
_cell.angle_gamma   90.00
#
_symmetry.space_group_name_H-M   'P 1'
#
loop_
_entity.id
_entity.type
_entity.pdbx_description
1 polymer ?
#
loop_
_entity_poly.entity_id
_entity_poly.type
_entity_poly.pdbx_seq_one_letter_code
_entity_poly.pdbx_strand_id
1 'polypeptide(L)'
;MFDKGRQGITWDYLRERHVEILSELKTLRDWDTVKAIIPEAEELRDYSLLSLQALAALIREFHIEKNALAEKIEKLKQNLDSTRTEMRERDSSLEKRIKSLEANVEELQRKMVLVEGVSSLIPRINELEERLQLGVPEPSKIERQYSKIIEEKVNEIVDRRISEIEGKLFSSLVGTTTELTNSVKGFLEKYEKLVVKNHELKKALEAREEEIRLLKEELEKYREMDRKVKELEKRVLEYEKRSGKLSTVEKRLLEITGAANLEEALSIIKNMKSEYIPKSKVTPLIEELKKLRDKVEKLEEENRKLRDRNEKLAEALKSIIEKSTGEEEE
;
A
#
# COMPACT_ATOMS: atom_id res chain seq x y z
N MET A 1 -27.73 -80.34 -53.76
CA MET A 1 -27.07 -79.30 -54.58
C MET A 1 -27.67 -77.96 -54.22
N PHE A 2 -27.05 -77.23 -53.31
CA PHE A 2 -27.46 -75.88 -52.91
C PHE A 2 -26.34 -74.89 -53.24
N ASP A 3 -26.06 -74.71 -54.53
CA ASP A 3 -25.25 -73.59 -55.02
C ASP A 3 -26.19 -72.51 -55.55
N LYS A 4 -26.64 -71.65 -54.64
CA LYS A 4 -27.12 -70.31 -54.98
C LYS A 4 -26.10 -69.31 -54.46
N GLY A 5 -25.58 -68.49 -55.38
CA GLY A 5 -24.38 -67.67 -55.20
C GLY A 5 -24.41 -66.75 -53.99
N ARG A 6 -23.60 -67.08 -52.99
CA ARG A 6 -23.11 -66.10 -52.03
C ARG A 6 -21.94 -65.38 -52.69
N GLN A 7 -22.21 -64.26 -53.38
CA GLN A 7 -21.18 -63.25 -53.59
C GLN A 7 -20.73 -62.82 -52.19
N GLY A 8 -19.56 -63.32 -51.76
CA GLY A 8 -19.00 -62.96 -50.47
C GLY A 8 -18.75 -61.46 -50.41
N ILE A 9 -19.05 -60.85 -49.28
CA ILE A 9 -18.58 -59.49 -48.96
C ILE A 9 -17.07 -59.52 -49.18
N THR A 10 -16.55 -58.60 -50.00
CA THR A 10 -15.11 -58.48 -50.32
C THR A 10 -14.61 -57.14 -49.80
N TRP A 11 -13.30 -56.96 -49.63
CA TRP A 11 -12.78 -55.71 -49.07
C TRP A 11 -13.03 -54.52 -49.99
N ASP A 12 -12.97 -54.75 -51.30
CA ASP A 12 -13.30 -53.72 -52.29
C ASP A 12 -14.79 -53.35 -52.22
N TYR A 13 -15.69 -54.30 -51.95
CA TYR A 13 -17.10 -54.02 -51.71
C TYR A 13 -17.32 -53.13 -50.46
N LEU A 14 -16.59 -53.40 -49.36
CA LEU A 14 -16.63 -52.56 -48.16
C LEU A 14 -16.04 -51.17 -48.44
N ARG A 15 -14.99 -51.10 -49.27
CA ARG A 15 -14.34 -49.84 -49.65
C ARG A 15 -15.22 -48.94 -50.50
N GLU A 16 -16.01 -49.51 -51.41
CA GLU A 16 -16.88 -48.74 -52.29
C GLU A 16 -18.20 -48.35 -51.60
N ARG A 17 -18.76 -49.22 -50.77
CA ARG A 17 -20.12 -49.06 -50.24
C ARG A 17 -20.19 -48.57 -48.80
N HIS A 18 -19.12 -48.73 -48.01
CA HIS A 18 -19.06 -48.40 -46.59
C HIS A 18 -17.82 -47.56 -46.25
N VAL A 19 -17.58 -46.51 -47.04
CA VAL A 19 -16.45 -45.57 -46.87
C VAL A 19 -16.43 -44.93 -45.48
N GLU A 20 -17.60 -44.59 -44.93
CA GLU A 20 -17.75 -43.96 -43.62
C GLU A 20 -17.19 -44.85 -42.49
N ILE A 21 -17.56 -46.13 -42.47
CA ILE A 21 -17.07 -47.10 -41.48
C ILE A 21 -15.55 -47.25 -41.57
N LEU A 22 -15.00 -47.26 -42.79
CA LEU A 22 -13.55 -47.33 -42.98
C LEU A 22 -12.83 -46.06 -42.52
N SER A 23 -13.47 -44.90 -42.63
CA SER A 23 -12.91 -43.64 -42.14
C SER A 23 -12.83 -43.65 -40.62
N GLU A 24 -13.84 -44.18 -39.92
CA GLU A 24 -13.83 -44.32 -38.46
C GLU A 24 -12.82 -45.38 -38.01
N LEU A 25 -12.75 -46.53 -38.68
CA LEU A 25 -11.75 -47.56 -38.34
C LEU A 25 -10.31 -47.07 -38.52
N LYS A 26 -10.06 -46.19 -39.48
CA LYS A 26 -8.74 -45.54 -39.65
C LYS A 26 -8.37 -44.59 -38.53
N THR A 27 -9.33 -44.12 -37.73
CA THR A 27 -9.03 -43.28 -36.56
C THR A 27 -8.53 -44.10 -35.37
N LEU A 28 -8.67 -45.43 -35.42
CA LEU A 28 -8.10 -46.31 -34.41
C LEU A 28 -6.58 -46.18 -34.40
N ARG A 29 -6.01 -46.02 -33.22
CA ARG A 29 -4.58 -46.03 -32.93
C ARG A 29 -3.90 -47.32 -33.42
N ASP A 30 -4.60 -48.45 -33.30
CA ASP A 30 -4.11 -49.77 -33.75
C ASP A 30 -4.62 -50.16 -35.15
N TRP A 31 -5.01 -49.18 -35.98
CA TRP A 31 -5.54 -49.42 -37.33
C TRP A 31 -4.64 -50.33 -38.18
N ASP A 32 -3.32 -50.17 -38.13
CA ASP A 32 -2.40 -51.01 -38.90
C ASP A 32 -2.50 -52.49 -38.51
N THR A 33 -2.81 -52.78 -37.25
CA THR A 33 -3.02 -54.15 -36.75
C THR A 33 -4.36 -54.70 -37.22
N VAL A 34 -5.41 -53.88 -37.25
CA VAL A 34 -6.73 -54.24 -37.80
C VAL A 34 -6.63 -54.50 -39.31
N LYS A 35 -5.88 -53.64 -40.02
CA LYS A 35 -5.65 -53.73 -41.46
C LYS A 35 -4.87 -54.99 -41.85
N ALA A 36 -3.93 -55.43 -41.00
CA ALA A 36 -3.13 -56.62 -41.26
C ALA A 36 -3.95 -57.93 -41.34
N ILE A 37 -5.15 -57.96 -40.76
CA ILE A 37 -6.04 -59.14 -40.74
C ILE A 37 -6.93 -59.22 -41.99
N ILE A 38 -7.01 -58.15 -42.79
CA ILE A 38 -7.86 -58.11 -43.99
C ILE A 38 -7.55 -59.26 -44.97
N PRO A 39 -6.28 -59.58 -45.31
CA PRO A 39 -5.97 -60.68 -46.22
C PRO A 39 -6.42 -62.06 -45.68
N GLU A 40 -6.28 -62.28 -44.37
CA GLU A 40 -6.69 -63.52 -43.70
C GLU A 40 -8.23 -63.64 -43.65
N ALA A 41 -8.93 -62.54 -43.38
CA ALA A 41 -10.39 -62.46 -43.43
C ALA A 41 -10.94 -62.67 -44.86
N GLU A 42 -10.21 -62.21 -45.89
CA GLU A 42 -10.52 -62.45 -47.30
C GLU A 42 -10.34 -63.90 -47.71
N GLU A 43 -9.25 -64.54 -47.28
CA GLU A 43 -8.96 -65.95 -47.53
C GLU A 43 -10.04 -66.86 -46.91
N LEU A 44 -10.46 -66.55 -45.68
CA LEU A 44 -11.51 -67.28 -44.96
C LEU A 44 -12.93 -66.88 -45.38
N ARG A 45 -13.09 -65.80 -46.17
CA ARG A 45 -14.37 -65.17 -46.52
C ARG A 45 -15.23 -64.84 -45.29
N ASP A 46 -14.59 -64.56 -44.16
CA ASP A 46 -15.24 -64.28 -42.89
C ASP A 46 -14.67 -63.00 -42.25
N TYR A 47 -15.44 -61.92 -42.37
CA TYR A 47 -15.10 -60.61 -41.79
C TYR A 47 -15.46 -60.50 -40.30
N SER A 48 -16.01 -61.57 -39.68
CA SER A 48 -16.20 -61.61 -38.24
C SER A 48 -14.87 -61.43 -37.50
N LEU A 49 -13.78 -62.01 -38.03
CA LEU A 49 -12.43 -61.86 -37.48
C LEU A 49 -11.95 -60.40 -37.53
N LEU A 50 -12.15 -59.72 -38.66
CA LEU A 50 -11.85 -58.28 -38.79
C LEU A 50 -12.66 -57.45 -37.79
N SER A 51 -13.95 -57.77 -37.62
CA SER A 51 -14.83 -57.06 -36.69
C SER A 51 -14.42 -57.28 -35.22
N LEU A 52 -14.00 -58.49 -34.86
CA LEU A 52 -13.50 -58.81 -33.53
C LEU A 52 -12.18 -58.10 -33.25
N GLN A 53 -11.27 -58.04 -34.23
CA GLN A 53 -10.02 -57.32 -34.07
C GLN A 53 -10.23 -55.81 -33.95
N ALA A 54 -11.10 -55.23 -34.78
CA ALA A 54 -11.47 -53.83 -34.69
C ALA A 54 -12.09 -53.50 -33.32
N LEU A 55 -12.97 -54.37 -32.82
CA LEU A 55 -13.59 -54.23 -31.50
C LEU A 55 -12.55 -54.37 -30.37
N ALA A 56 -11.59 -55.29 -30.50
CA ALA A 56 -10.50 -55.43 -29.53
C ALA A 56 -9.54 -54.24 -29.53
N ALA A 57 -9.24 -53.64 -30.68
CA ALA A 57 -8.49 -52.39 -30.79
C ALA A 57 -9.24 -51.23 -30.12
N LEU A 58 -10.54 -51.08 -30.41
CA LEU A 58 -11.40 -50.07 -29.81
C LEU A 58 -11.47 -50.20 -28.27
N ILE A 59 -11.64 -51.42 -27.74
CA ILE A 59 -11.65 -51.66 -26.29
C ILE A 59 -10.31 -51.26 -25.65
N ARG A 60 -9.18 -51.56 -26.31
CA ARG A 60 -7.85 -51.18 -25.81
C ARG A 60 -7.68 -49.67 -25.78
N GLU A 61 -8.12 -48.96 -26.82
CA GLU A 61 -8.13 -47.50 -26.85
C GLU A 61 -9.00 -46.90 -25.75
N PHE A 62 -10.23 -47.38 -25.58
CA PHE A 62 -11.09 -46.95 -24.48
C PHE A 62 -10.44 -47.17 -23.11
N HIS A 63 -9.72 -48.29 -22.93
CA HIS A 63 -9.01 -48.54 -21.68
C HIS A 63 -7.86 -47.55 -21.46
N ILE A 64 -7.10 -47.23 -22.50
CA ILE A 64 -6.03 -46.23 -22.45
C ILE A 64 -6.60 -44.84 -22.12
N GLU A 65 -7.67 -44.44 -22.80
CA GLU A 65 -8.33 -43.15 -22.56
C GLU A 65 -8.93 -43.06 -21.17
N LYS A 66 -9.58 -44.13 -20.70
CA LYS A 66 -10.10 -44.23 -19.33
C LYS A 66 -8.97 -44.05 -18.31
N ASN A 67 -7.82 -44.70 -18.51
CA ASN A 67 -6.69 -44.58 -17.59
C ASN A 67 -6.11 -43.16 -17.62
N ALA A 68 -5.95 -42.56 -18.80
CA ALA A 68 -5.49 -41.18 -18.94
C ALA A 68 -6.45 -40.17 -18.29
N LEU A 69 -7.77 -40.40 -18.40
CA LEU A 69 -8.79 -39.60 -17.72
C LEU A 69 -8.75 -39.81 -16.20
N ALA A 70 -8.56 -41.03 -15.73
CA ALA A 70 -8.42 -41.33 -14.30
C ALA A 70 -7.20 -40.61 -13.71
N GLU A 71 -6.05 -40.64 -14.39
CA GLU A 71 -4.85 -39.90 -13.98
C GLU A 71 -5.09 -38.38 -13.95
N LYS A 72 -5.79 -37.83 -14.95
CA LYS A 72 -6.16 -36.41 -14.96
C LYS A 72 -7.07 -36.05 -13.80
N ILE A 73 -8.06 -36.90 -13.49
CA ILE A 73 -8.96 -36.71 -12.34
C ILE A 73 -8.18 -36.76 -11.04
N GLU A 74 -7.23 -37.69 -10.90
CA GLU A 74 -6.39 -37.81 -9.70
C GLU A 74 -5.51 -36.56 -9.51
N LYS A 75 -4.85 -36.09 -10.58
CA LYS A 75 -4.09 -34.83 -10.56
C LYS A 75 -4.96 -33.63 -10.18
N LEU A 76 -6.17 -33.54 -10.73
CA LEU A 76 -7.12 -32.48 -10.37
C LEU A 76 -7.55 -32.56 -8.90
N LYS A 77 -7.77 -33.77 -8.37
CA LYS A 77 -8.06 -33.97 -6.94
C LYS A 77 -6.89 -33.53 -6.06
N GLN A 78 -5.66 -33.91 -6.41
CA GLN A 78 -4.45 -33.49 -5.69
C GLN A 78 -4.30 -31.96 -5.68
N ASN A 79 -4.51 -31.31 -6.83
CA ASN A 79 -4.48 -29.85 -6.94
C ASN A 79 -5.63 -29.18 -6.15
N LEU A 80 -6.80 -29.82 -6.09
CA LEU A 80 -7.92 -29.32 -5.28
C LEU A 80 -7.63 -29.42 -3.78
N ASP A 81 -7.00 -30.53 -3.35
CA ASP A 81 -6.63 -30.71 -1.95
C ASP A 81 -5.51 -29.75 -1.55
N SER A 82 -4.51 -29.51 -2.42
CA SER A 82 -3.46 -28.52 -2.16
C SER A 82 -4.00 -27.10 -2.08
N THR A 83 -4.91 -26.71 -2.98
CA THR A 83 -5.56 -25.39 -2.93
C THR A 83 -6.45 -25.23 -1.70
N ARG A 84 -7.14 -26.29 -1.28
CA ARG A 84 -7.89 -26.31 0.00
C ARG A 84 -6.98 -26.14 1.21
N THR A 85 -5.83 -26.79 1.24
CA THR A 85 -4.87 -26.62 2.35
C THR A 85 -4.31 -25.20 2.37
N GLU A 86 -3.91 -24.66 1.22
CA GLU A 86 -3.43 -23.27 1.12
C GLU A 86 -4.49 -22.26 1.56
N MET A 87 -5.76 -22.47 1.16
CA MET A 87 -6.87 -21.61 1.61
C MET A 87 -7.03 -21.65 3.12
N ARG A 88 -7.03 -22.83 3.74
CA ARG A 88 -7.12 -22.96 5.20
C ARG A 88 -5.96 -22.27 5.93
N GLU A 89 -4.76 -22.38 5.38
CA GLU A 89 -3.59 -21.69 5.94
C GLU A 89 -3.71 -20.18 5.82
N ARG A 90 -4.12 -19.66 4.64
CA ARG A 90 -4.38 -18.24 4.43
C ARG A 90 -5.48 -17.72 5.36
N ASP A 91 -6.59 -18.45 5.49
CA ASP A 91 -7.69 -18.09 6.39
C ASP A 91 -7.21 -18.02 7.85
N SER A 92 -6.44 -19.03 8.31
CA SER A 92 -5.88 -19.02 9.66
C SER A 92 -4.89 -17.87 9.90
N SER A 93 -4.15 -17.47 8.87
CA SER A 93 -3.22 -16.34 8.93
C SER A 93 -3.97 -15.00 8.98
N LEU A 94 -5.02 -14.85 8.16
CA LEU A 94 -5.89 -13.70 8.15
C LEU A 94 -6.64 -13.55 9.48
N GLU A 95 -7.17 -14.63 10.05
CA GLU A 95 -7.80 -14.62 11.37
C GLU A 95 -6.84 -14.15 12.47
N LYS A 96 -5.59 -14.63 12.47
CA LYS A 96 -4.57 -14.16 13.43
C LYS A 96 -4.28 -12.67 13.26
N ARG A 97 -4.20 -12.20 12.01
CA ARG A 97 -3.95 -10.78 11.71
C ARG A 97 -5.14 -9.91 12.11
N ILE A 98 -6.37 -10.34 11.89
CA ILE A 98 -7.58 -9.66 12.34
C ILE A 98 -7.58 -9.54 13.87
N LYS A 99 -7.35 -10.64 14.60
CA LYS A 99 -7.27 -10.60 16.06
C LYS A 99 -6.19 -9.66 16.57
N SER A 100 -5.03 -9.60 15.90
CA SER A 100 -3.97 -8.66 16.26
C SER A 100 -4.36 -7.19 16.02
N LEU A 101 -5.09 -6.92 14.93
CA LEU A 101 -5.58 -5.58 14.62
C LEU A 101 -6.69 -5.16 15.59
N GLU A 102 -7.60 -6.06 15.94
CA GLU A 102 -8.62 -5.84 16.97
C GLU A 102 -7.98 -5.47 18.32
N ALA A 103 -6.97 -6.23 18.76
CA ALA A 103 -6.24 -5.93 20.00
C ALA A 103 -5.56 -4.54 19.97
N ASN A 104 -4.95 -4.18 18.84
CA ASN A 104 -4.33 -2.87 18.66
C ASN A 104 -5.38 -1.73 18.69
N VAL A 105 -6.55 -1.94 18.10
CA VAL A 105 -7.66 -0.99 18.12
C VAL A 105 -8.16 -0.79 19.55
N GLU A 106 -8.35 -1.87 20.32
CA GLU A 106 -8.73 -1.78 21.74
C GLU A 106 -7.68 -1.03 22.58
N GLU A 107 -6.39 -1.24 22.31
CA GLU A 107 -5.32 -0.49 22.97
C GLU A 107 -5.35 1.00 22.60
N LEU A 108 -5.54 1.33 21.33
CA LEU A 108 -5.68 2.72 20.87
C LEU A 108 -6.91 3.39 21.49
N GLN A 109 -8.04 2.70 21.57
CA GLN A 109 -9.24 3.20 22.26
C GLN A 109 -8.96 3.49 23.73
N ARG A 110 -8.26 2.60 24.45
CA ARG A 110 -7.83 2.84 25.83
C ARG A 110 -6.93 4.07 25.96
N LYS A 111 -5.95 4.22 25.06
CA LYS A 111 -5.06 5.41 25.02
C LYS A 111 -5.83 6.69 24.71
N MET A 112 -6.83 6.64 23.82
CA MET A 112 -7.67 7.78 23.48
C MET A 112 -8.47 8.27 24.69
N VAL A 113 -9.07 7.37 25.47
CA VAL A 113 -9.77 7.71 26.72
C VAL A 113 -8.81 8.38 27.73
N LEU A 114 -7.56 7.91 27.83
CA LEU A 114 -6.55 8.57 28.68
C LEU A 114 -6.23 9.98 28.19
N VAL A 115 -6.09 10.18 26.88
CA VAL A 115 -5.84 11.50 26.29
C VAL A 115 -7.02 12.44 26.51
N GLU A 116 -8.26 11.97 26.35
CA GLU A 116 -9.46 12.74 26.68
C GLU A 116 -9.47 13.14 28.17
N GLY A 117 -9.10 12.21 29.05
CA GLY A 117 -8.92 12.47 30.49
C GLY A 117 -7.86 13.55 30.76
N VAL A 118 -6.70 13.48 30.12
CA VAL A 118 -5.64 14.51 30.22
C VAL A 118 -6.09 15.84 29.62
N SER A 119 -6.85 15.82 28.53
CA SER A 119 -7.40 17.02 27.90
C SER A 119 -8.32 17.78 28.85
N SER A 120 -9.09 17.07 29.69
CA SER A 120 -9.89 17.67 30.76
C SER A 120 -9.07 18.33 31.88
N LEU A 121 -7.80 17.96 32.02
CA LEU A 121 -6.86 18.56 32.99
C LEU A 121 -6.13 19.79 32.41
N ILE A 122 -6.10 19.97 31.08
CA ILE A 122 -5.44 21.12 30.44
C ILE A 122 -5.97 22.47 30.97
N PRO A 123 -7.30 22.70 31.12
CA PRO A 123 -7.79 23.95 31.70
C PRO A 123 -7.30 24.19 33.13
N ARG A 124 -7.22 23.14 33.95
CA ARG A 124 -6.69 23.23 35.32
C ARG A 124 -5.18 23.49 35.36
N ILE A 125 -4.44 22.90 34.43
CA ILE A 125 -3.00 23.17 34.26
C ILE A 125 -2.82 24.61 33.82
N ASN A 126 -3.60 25.09 32.86
CA ASN A 126 -3.57 26.48 32.40
C ASN A 126 -3.95 27.47 33.52
N GLU A 127 -4.97 27.18 34.33
CA GLU A 127 -5.31 27.99 35.51
C GLU A 127 -4.18 28.02 36.55
N LEU A 128 -3.50 26.89 36.78
CA LEU A 128 -2.33 26.83 37.66
C LEU A 128 -1.14 27.59 37.08
N GLU A 129 -0.93 27.50 35.77
CA GLU A 129 0.11 28.23 35.04
C GLU A 129 -0.16 29.73 35.04
N GLU A 130 -1.40 30.16 34.86
CA GLU A 130 -1.82 31.56 34.92
C GLU A 130 -1.72 32.11 36.35
N ARG A 131 -2.05 31.31 37.38
CA ARG A 131 -1.77 31.66 38.79
C ARG A 131 -0.29 31.73 39.11
N LEU A 132 0.53 30.89 38.49
CA LEU A 132 1.99 30.99 38.54
C LEU A 132 2.47 32.26 37.85
N GLN A 133 1.93 32.61 36.68
CA GLN A 133 2.34 33.81 35.93
C GLN A 133 1.88 35.13 36.58
N LEU A 134 0.66 35.17 37.14
CA LEU A 134 0.09 36.34 37.80
C LEU A 134 0.54 36.49 39.27
N GLY A 135 1.24 35.48 39.82
CA GLY A 135 1.50 35.32 41.24
C GLY A 135 2.94 35.06 41.63
N VAL A 136 3.94 35.59 40.91
CA VAL A 136 5.31 35.67 41.43
C VAL A 136 5.64 37.10 41.87
N PRO A 137 5.45 37.46 43.15
CA PRO A 137 6.45 38.32 43.80
C PRO A 137 7.77 37.55 43.75
N GLU A 138 8.87 38.24 43.40
CA GLU A 138 10.22 37.68 43.23
C GLU A 138 10.44 36.38 44.05
N PRO A 139 10.91 35.27 43.45
CA PRO A 139 11.19 34.05 44.20
C PRO A 139 12.09 34.32 45.41
N SER A 140 12.92 35.38 45.36
CA SER A 140 13.71 35.88 46.48
C SER A 140 12.91 36.48 47.64
N LYS A 141 11.74 37.10 47.43
CA LYS A 141 10.88 37.64 48.51
C LYS A 141 10.01 36.56 49.12
N ILE A 142 9.48 35.64 48.32
CA ILE A 142 8.78 34.46 48.83
C ILE A 142 9.77 33.56 49.56
N GLU A 143 10.92 33.22 48.99
CA GLU A 143 11.95 32.46 49.72
C GLU A 143 12.41 33.20 50.98
N ARG A 144 12.55 34.53 50.99
CA ARG A 144 12.88 35.24 52.22
C ARG A 144 11.75 35.26 53.25
N GLN A 145 10.50 35.39 52.82
CA GLN A 145 9.34 35.37 53.72
C GLN A 145 9.09 33.96 54.24
N TYR A 146 9.13 32.95 53.39
CA TYR A 146 8.99 31.55 53.79
C TYR A 146 10.21 31.08 54.56
N SER A 147 11.45 31.45 54.22
CA SER A 147 12.61 31.14 55.06
C SER A 147 12.54 31.85 56.39
N LYS A 148 12.07 33.11 56.47
CA LYS A 148 11.83 33.77 57.77
C LYS A 148 10.70 33.12 58.55
N ILE A 149 9.59 32.75 57.93
CA ILE A 149 8.46 32.08 58.60
C ILE A 149 8.85 30.66 59.00
N ILE A 150 9.66 29.97 58.19
CA ILE A 150 10.20 28.65 58.50
C ILE A 150 11.22 28.77 59.61
N GLU A 151 12.15 29.73 59.58
CA GLU A 151 13.09 29.99 60.68
C GLU A 151 12.36 30.40 61.96
N GLU A 152 11.36 31.28 61.89
CA GLU A 152 10.53 31.66 63.04
C GLU A 152 9.71 30.48 63.55
N LYS A 153 9.11 29.65 62.69
CA LYS A 153 8.37 28.45 63.13
C LYS A 153 9.28 27.34 63.60
N VAL A 154 10.46 27.18 63.01
CA VAL A 154 11.47 26.21 63.45
C VAL A 154 12.01 26.67 64.79
N ASN A 155 12.34 27.95 64.96
CA ASN A 155 12.75 28.52 66.23
C ASN A 155 11.62 28.45 67.25
N GLU A 156 10.36 28.76 66.92
CA GLU A 156 9.22 28.53 67.83
C GLU A 156 9.06 27.05 68.20
N ILE A 157 9.18 26.13 67.24
CA ILE A 157 9.05 24.70 67.50
C ILE A 157 10.22 24.21 68.35
N VAL A 158 11.43 24.71 68.10
CA VAL A 158 12.66 24.39 68.82
C VAL A 158 12.60 25.00 70.21
N ASP A 159 12.22 26.26 70.38
CA ASP A 159 12.05 26.96 71.65
C ASP A 159 10.90 26.38 72.47
N ARG A 160 9.79 25.99 71.84
CA ARG A 160 8.74 25.21 72.51
C ARG A 160 9.22 23.82 72.87
N ARG A 161 10.00 23.14 72.01
CA ARG A 161 10.57 21.82 72.35
C ARG A 161 11.58 21.94 73.48
N ILE A 162 12.43 22.96 73.46
CA ILE A 162 13.45 23.24 74.47
C ILE A 162 12.74 23.63 75.75
N SER A 163 11.75 24.51 75.73
CA SER A 163 10.94 24.85 76.92
C SER A 163 10.13 23.66 77.44
N GLU A 164 9.63 22.78 76.58
CA GLU A 164 9.00 21.53 76.98
C GLU A 164 10.02 20.54 77.54
N ILE A 165 11.22 20.46 76.98
CA ILE A 165 12.30 19.57 77.42
C ILE A 165 12.89 20.08 78.73
N GLU A 166 13.11 21.38 78.86
CA GLU A 166 13.52 22.08 80.08
C GLU A 166 12.43 21.97 81.13
N GLY A 167 11.16 22.16 80.79
CA GLY A 167 10.02 21.94 81.70
C GLY A 167 9.90 20.48 82.14
N LYS A 168 10.09 19.53 81.22
CA LYS A 168 10.15 18.08 81.52
C LYS A 168 11.40 17.72 82.30
N LEU A 169 12.53 18.38 82.10
CA LEU A 169 13.78 18.20 82.84
C LEU A 169 13.66 18.81 84.24
N PHE A 170 13.04 19.97 84.39
CA PHE A 170 12.81 20.64 85.66
C PHE A 170 11.75 19.89 86.50
N SER A 171 10.72 19.36 85.85
CA SER A 171 9.73 18.50 86.52
C SER A 171 10.29 17.09 86.80
N SER A 172 11.15 16.54 85.94
CA SER A 172 11.78 15.21 86.16
C SER A 172 13.00 15.26 87.09
N LEU A 173 13.59 16.43 87.34
CA LEU A 173 14.59 16.63 88.40
C LEU A 173 13.98 16.47 89.81
N VAL A 174 12.65 16.53 89.93
CA VAL A 174 11.92 16.26 91.18
C VAL A 174 11.34 14.84 91.24
N GLY A 175 11.52 14.01 90.21
CA GLY A 175 11.15 12.61 90.33
C GLY A 175 11.21 11.81 89.03
N THR A 176 11.93 10.70 89.10
CA THR A 176 11.86 9.51 88.23
C THR A 176 12.72 9.48 86.96
N THR A 177 13.89 8.84 87.11
CA THR A 177 14.81 8.36 86.07
C THR A 177 14.16 7.42 85.03
N THR A 178 12.96 6.90 85.31
CA THR A 178 12.25 5.94 84.46
C THR A 178 11.44 6.59 83.32
N GLU A 179 10.93 7.82 83.50
CA GLU A 179 10.11 8.50 82.49
C GLU A 179 10.94 9.11 81.35
N LEU A 180 12.13 9.60 81.66
CA LEU A 180 13.09 10.09 80.67
C LEU A 180 13.54 8.95 79.74
N THR A 181 13.82 7.78 80.32
CA THR A 181 14.24 6.57 79.58
C THR A 181 13.15 6.10 78.61
N ASN A 182 11.88 6.13 79.02
CA ASN A 182 10.75 5.78 78.17
C ASN A 182 10.53 6.80 77.04
N SER A 183 10.71 8.10 77.31
CA SER A 183 10.59 9.14 76.28
C SER A 183 11.69 9.04 75.23
N VAL A 184 12.95 8.85 75.64
CA VAL A 184 14.09 8.63 74.74
C VAL A 184 13.88 7.39 73.88
N LYS A 185 13.38 6.29 74.46
CA LYS A 185 13.04 5.08 73.71
C LYS A 185 11.97 5.33 72.63
N GLY A 186 10.91 6.08 72.97
CA GLY A 186 9.87 6.45 72.01
C GLY A 186 10.37 7.35 70.87
N PHE A 187 11.38 8.18 71.10
CA PHE A 187 12.03 8.96 70.05
C PHE A 187 12.90 8.10 69.13
N LEU A 188 13.68 7.16 69.70
CA LEU A 188 14.50 6.22 68.93
C LEU A 188 13.64 5.34 68.00
N GLU A 189 12.52 4.82 68.50
CA GLU A 189 11.60 4.01 67.69
C GLU A 189 10.96 4.81 66.54
N LYS A 190 10.66 6.10 66.76
CA LYS A 190 10.15 6.98 65.70
C LYS A 190 11.23 7.31 64.67
N TYR A 191 12.46 7.52 65.13
CA TYR A 191 13.59 7.78 64.25
C TYR A 191 13.91 6.56 63.37
N GLU A 192 13.96 5.35 63.94
CA GLU A 192 14.12 4.11 63.18
C GLU A 192 13.03 3.94 62.12
N LYS A 193 11.76 4.15 62.48
CA LYS A 193 10.64 4.09 61.53
C LYS A 193 10.81 5.09 60.37
N LEU A 194 11.27 6.30 60.66
CA LEU A 194 11.53 7.31 59.63
C LEU A 194 12.72 6.94 58.73
N VAL A 195 13.79 6.38 59.30
CA VAL A 195 14.96 5.93 58.53
C VAL A 195 14.58 4.79 57.58
N VAL A 196 13.82 3.80 58.06
CA VAL A 196 13.32 2.70 57.22
C VAL A 196 12.45 3.23 56.09
N LYS A 197 11.48 4.09 56.41
CA LYS A 197 10.59 4.68 55.39
C LYS A 197 11.35 5.54 54.38
N ASN A 198 12.39 6.27 54.81
CA ASN A 198 13.23 7.06 53.91
C ASN A 198 14.01 6.14 52.95
N HIS A 199 14.54 5.03 53.46
CA HIS A 199 15.24 4.04 52.63
C HIS A 199 14.31 3.38 51.61
N GLU A 200 13.07 3.05 51.98
CA GLU A 200 12.03 2.54 51.07
C GLU A 200 11.68 3.56 49.98
N LEU A 201 11.47 4.82 50.36
CA LEU A 201 11.19 5.90 49.41
C LEU A 201 12.35 6.13 48.44
N LYS A 202 13.60 6.02 48.92
CA LYS A 202 14.79 6.13 48.07
C LYS A 202 14.86 5.01 47.03
N LYS A 203 14.58 3.76 47.44
CA LYS A 203 14.48 2.62 46.51
C LYS A 203 13.36 2.81 45.48
N ALA A 204 12.21 3.32 45.91
CA ALA A 204 11.11 3.60 45.01
C ALA A 204 11.47 4.71 44.00
N LEU A 205 12.21 5.74 44.43
CA LEU A 205 12.70 6.80 43.55
C LEU A 205 13.68 6.25 42.50
N GLU A 206 14.67 5.48 42.93
CA GLU A 206 15.65 4.85 42.03
C GLU A 206 14.96 3.95 40.98
N ALA A 207 13.95 3.17 41.37
CA ALA A 207 13.17 2.35 40.44
C ALA A 207 12.40 3.21 39.41
N ARG A 208 11.81 4.33 39.84
CA ARG A 208 11.09 5.25 38.94
C ARG A 208 12.04 5.98 37.99
N GLU A 209 13.23 6.36 38.45
CA GLU A 209 14.25 6.98 37.60
C GLU A 209 14.71 6.02 36.49
N GLU A 210 14.84 4.73 36.81
CA GLU A 210 15.18 3.69 35.84
C GLU A 210 14.06 3.49 34.80
N GLU A 211 12.80 3.44 35.23
CA GLU A 211 11.64 3.40 34.32
C GLU A 211 11.62 4.62 33.37
N ILE A 212 11.88 5.82 33.89
CA ILE A 212 11.97 7.04 33.09
C ILE A 212 13.11 6.95 32.08
N ARG A 213 14.25 6.36 32.45
CA ARG A 213 15.38 6.17 31.53
C ARG A 213 15.00 5.25 30.37
N LEU A 214 14.38 4.10 30.66
CA LEU A 214 13.93 3.14 29.65
C LEU A 214 12.89 3.76 28.70
N LEU A 215 11.91 4.50 29.23
CA LEU A 215 10.91 5.19 28.42
C LEU A 215 11.54 6.27 27.53
N LYS A 216 12.57 6.97 28.00
CA LYS A 216 13.32 7.94 27.17
C LYS A 216 14.05 7.27 26.02
N GLU A 217 14.66 6.11 26.25
CA GLU A 217 15.31 5.33 25.19
C GLU A 217 14.30 4.82 24.14
N GLU A 218 13.13 4.35 24.58
CA GLU A 218 12.05 3.95 23.67
C GLU A 218 11.51 5.13 22.86
N LEU A 219 11.32 6.29 23.48
CA LEU A 219 10.91 7.51 22.79
C LEU A 219 11.89 7.92 21.70
N GLU A 220 13.20 7.77 21.93
CA GLU A 220 14.20 8.11 20.92
C GLU A 220 14.17 7.12 19.75
N LYS A 221 13.92 5.82 19.99
CA LYS A 221 13.68 4.83 18.92
C LYS A 221 12.45 5.20 18.08
N TYR A 222 11.35 5.60 18.71
CA TYR A 222 10.15 6.05 17.98
C TYR A 222 10.40 7.32 17.18
N ARG A 223 11.19 8.27 17.69
CA ARG A 223 11.60 9.47 16.94
C ARG A 223 12.44 9.12 15.72
N GLU A 224 13.33 8.15 15.81
CA GLU A 224 14.08 7.66 14.64
C GLU A 224 13.17 7.01 13.60
N MET A 225 12.19 6.22 14.03
CA MET A 225 11.18 5.65 13.14
C MET A 225 10.34 6.73 12.45
N ASP A 226 9.91 7.76 13.19
CA ASP A 226 9.17 8.91 12.63
C ASP A 226 10.00 9.66 11.57
N ARG A 227 11.31 9.84 11.79
CA ARG A 227 12.21 10.42 10.77
C ARG A 227 12.25 9.56 9.51
N LYS A 228 12.34 8.23 9.64
CA LYS A 228 12.33 7.30 8.49
C LYS A 228 10.98 7.34 7.76
N VAL A 229 9.86 7.41 8.48
CA VAL A 229 8.53 7.55 7.89
C VAL A 229 8.44 8.84 7.07
N LYS A 230 8.87 9.97 7.61
CA LYS A 230 8.90 11.25 6.88
C LYS A 230 9.79 11.22 5.63
N GLU A 231 10.90 10.48 5.68
CA GLU A 231 11.75 10.29 4.49
C GLU A 231 11.05 9.43 3.43
N LEU A 232 10.37 8.35 3.85
CA LEU A 232 9.56 7.52 2.96
C LEU A 232 8.40 8.31 2.34
N GLU A 233 7.70 9.13 3.10
CA GLU A 233 6.64 10.02 2.61
C GLU A 233 7.15 10.97 1.52
N LYS A 234 8.33 11.58 1.72
CA LYS A 234 8.97 12.41 0.69
C LYS A 234 9.27 11.61 -0.58
N ARG A 235 9.78 10.39 -0.45
CA ARG A 235 10.05 9.52 -1.60
C ARG A 235 8.77 9.09 -2.33
N VAL A 236 7.69 8.81 -1.60
CA VAL A 236 6.38 8.51 -2.19
C VAL A 236 5.87 9.71 -2.98
N LEU A 237 5.93 10.92 -2.42
CA LEU A 237 5.56 12.15 -3.13
C LEU A 237 6.40 12.38 -4.41
N GLU A 238 7.70 12.05 -4.37
CA GLU A 238 8.54 12.09 -5.57
C GLU A 238 8.12 11.06 -6.62
N TYR A 239 7.78 9.83 -6.21
CA TYR A 239 7.29 8.80 -7.11
C TYR A 239 5.92 9.16 -7.70
N GLU A 240 5.02 9.75 -6.92
CA GLU A 240 3.74 10.27 -7.40
C GLU A 240 3.94 11.37 -8.44
N LYS A 241 4.83 12.33 -8.19
CA LYS A 241 5.18 13.38 -9.18
C LYS A 241 5.76 12.78 -10.46
N ARG A 242 6.63 11.76 -10.35
CA ARG A 242 7.18 11.05 -11.53
C ARG A 242 6.10 10.27 -12.27
N SER A 243 5.21 9.60 -11.55
CA SER A 243 4.06 8.88 -12.12
C SER A 243 3.12 9.83 -12.87
N GLY A 244 2.81 10.99 -12.28
CA GLY A 244 2.02 12.02 -12.94
C GLY A 244 2.65 12.51 -14.25
N LYS A 245 3.98 12.73 -14.26
CA LYS A 245 4.71 13.04 -15.50
C LYS A 245 4.62 11.91 -16.52
N LEU A 246 4.79 10.65 -16.10
CA LEU A 246 4.65 9.49 -16.99
C LEU A 246 3.24 9.40 -17.58
N SER A 247 2.19 9.63 -16.80
CA SER A 247 0.81 9.66 -17.29
C SER A 247 0.59 10.78 -18.32
N THR A 248 1.19 11.97 -18.13
CA THR A 248 1.13 13.03 -19.16
C THR A 248 1.87 12.66 -20.44
N VAL A 249 3.00 11.95 -20.33
CA VAL A 249 3.76 11.45 -21.48
C VAL A 249 2.97 10.35 -22.19
N GLU A 250 2.35 9.43 -21.46
CA GLU A 250 1.47 8.39 -21.98
C GLU A 250 0.31 8.99 -22.77
N LYS A 251 -0.41 9.97 -22.21
CA LYS A 251 -1.48 10.67 -22.93
C LYS A 251 -0.98 11.30 -24.23
N ARG A 252 0.16 12.01 -24.19
CA ARG A 252 0.77 12.59 -25.40
C ARG A 252 1.20 11.54 -26.41
N LEU A 253 1.72 10.40 -25.97
CA LEU A 253 2.10 9.30 -26.86
C LEU A 253 0.87 8.70 -27.54
N LEU A 254 -0.22 8.49 -26.81
CA LEU A 254 -1.50 8.03 -27.36
C LEU A 254 -2.08 9.05 -28.34
N GLU A 255 -2.04 10.34 -28.02
CA GLU A 255 -2.48 11.42 -28.93
C GLU A 255 -1.66 11.45 -30.24
N ILE A 256 -0.33 11.34 -30.15
CA ILE A 256 0.56 11.37 -31.32
C ILE A 256 0.39 10.13 -32.20
N THR A 257 0.18 8.97 -31.60
CA THR A 257 0.10 7.69 -32.33
C THR A 257 -1.32 7.30 -32.74
N GLY A 258 -2.34 7.89 -32.13
CA GLY A 258 -3.74 7.53 -32.32
C GLY A 258 -4.11 6.13 -31.81
N ALA A 259 -3.23 5.50 -31.01
CA ALA A 259 -3.40 4.15 -30.52
C ALA A 259 -4.39 4.09 -29.34
N ALA A 260 -5.05 2.94 -29.17
CA ALA A 260 -5.96 2.75 -28.04
C ALA A 260 -5.22 2.50 -26.72
N ASN A 261 -4.03 1.88 -26.79
CA ASN A 261 -3.24 1.45 -25.63
C ASN A 261 -1.74 1.80 -25.77
N LEU A 262 -1.03 1.96 -24.65
CA LEU A 262 0.40 2.34 -24.61
C LEU A 262 1.30 1.35 -25.36
N GLU A 263 1.04 0.04 -25.23
CA GLU A 263 1.81 -1.00 -25.92
C GLU A 263 1.67 -0.91 -27.45
N GLU A 264 0.49 -0.54 -27.93
CA GLU A 264 0.21 -0.32 -29.34
C GLU A 264 0.84 0.99 -29.83
N ALA A 265 0.80 2.06 -29.03
CA ALA A 265 1.52 3.30 -29.32
C ALA A 265 3.04 3.06 -29.46
N LEU A 266 3.62 2.27 -28.54
CA LEU A 266 5.03 1.91 -28.57
C LEU A 266 5.38 1.01 -29.74
N SER A 267 4.50 0.07 -30.12
CA SER A 267 4.71 -0.78 -31.30
C SER A 267 4.61 0.03 -32.59
N ILE A 268 3.67 0.99 -32.69
CA ILE A 268 3.58 1.93 -33.82
C ILE A 268 4.84 2.79 -33.91
N ILE A 269 5.35 3.34 -32.80
CA ILE A 269 6.60 4.12 -32.81
C ILE A 269 7.79 3.24 -33.19
N LYS A 270 7.85 2.00 -32.71
CA LYS A 270 8.90 1.05 -33.07
C LYS A 270 8.83 0.67 -34.54
N ASN A 271 7.62 0.50 -35.07
CA ASN A 271 7.35 0.23 -36.48
C ASN A 271 7.67 1.46 -37.34
N MET A 272 7.31 2.67 -36.92
CA MET A 272 7.73 3.94 -37.56
C MET A 272 9.25 4.15 -37.52
N LYS A 273 9.93 3.61 -36.50
CA LYS A 273 11.40 3.68 -36.39
C LYS A 273 12.09 2.61 -37.25
N SER A 274 11.49 1.42 -37.41
CA SER A 274 11.99 0.36 -38.29
C SER A 274 11.61 0.58 -39.76
N GLU A 275 10.46 1.20 -40.01
CA GLU A 275 10.08 1.85 -41.26
C GLU A 275 10.84 3.18 -41.33
N TYR A 276 12.16 3.10 -41.48
CA TYR A 276 12.98 4.24 -41.89
C TYR A 276 12.28 4.92 -43.07
N ILE A 277 11.58 6.04 -42.84
CA ILE A 277 10.91 6.79 -43.90
C ILE A 277 12.04 7.11 -44.89
N PRO A 278 12.08 6.48 -46.07
CA PRO A 278 13.25 6.61 -46.93
C PRO A 278 13.40 8.09 -47.23
N LYS A 279 14.64 8.61 -47.15
CA LYS A 279 14.91 10.03 -47.42
C LYS A 279 14.21 10.49 -48.71
N SER A 280 14.01 9.60 -49.68
CA SER A 280 13.24 9.82 -50.92
C SER A 280 11.78 10.28 -50.74
N LYS A 281 11.07 9.91 -49.67
CA LYS A 281 9.70 10.41 -49.37
C LYS A 281 9.71 11.67 -48.50
N VAL A 282 10.71 11.83 -47.64
CA VAL A 282 10.86 13.01 -46.77
C VAL A 282 11.35 14.24 -47.54
N THR A 283 12.25 14.06 -48.49
CA THR A 283 12.82 15.16 -49.29
C THR A 283 11.75 15.96 -50.07
N PRO A 284 10.81 15.33 -50.82
CA PRO A 284 9.77 16.08 -51.51
C PRO A 284 8.80 16.78 -50.54
N LEU A 285 8.48 16.16 -49.39
CA LEU A 285 7.65 16.80 -48.36
C LEU A 285 8.34 18.00 -47.70
N ILE A 286 9.66 17.95 -47.48
CA ILE A 286 10.45 19.09 -47.00
C ILE A 286 10.48 20.21 -48.03
N GLU A 287 10.61 19.88 -49.32
CA GLU A 287 10.55 20.87 -50.40
C GLU A 287 9.17 21.51 -50.52
N GLU A 288 8.08 20.74 -50.38
CA GLU A 288 6.72 21.26 -50.33
C GLU A 288 6.49 22.14 -49.08
N LEU A 289 6.99 21.74 -47.92
CA LEU A 289 6.93 22.54 -46.69
C LEU A 289 7.69 23.87 -46.85
N LYS A 290 8.87 23.86 -47.48
CA LYS A 290 9.60 25.10 -47.80
C LYS A 290 8.80 25.97 -48.76
N LYS A 291 8.27 25.42 -49.85
CA LYS A 291 7.42 26.17 -50.80
C LYS A 291 6.16 26.76 -50.13
N LEU A 292 5.53 26.02 -49.24
CA LEU A 292 4.38 26.48 -48.47
C LEU A 292 4.77 27.59 -47.48
N ARG A 293 5.91 27.45 -46.80
CA ARG A 293 6.43 28.49 -45.90
C ARG A 293 6.73 29.77 -46.66
N ASP A 294 7.41 29.69 -47.81
CA ASP A 294 7.71 30.85 -48.65
C ASP A 294 6.41 31.52 -49.16
N LYS A 295 5.36 30.73 -49.43
CA LYS A 295 4.04 31.26 -49.79
C LYS A 295 3.37 31.95 -48.60
N VAL A 296 3.44 31.39 -47.40
CA VAL A 296 2.89 32.01 -46.19
C VAL A 296 3.58 33.34 -45.91
N GLU A 297 4.91 33.39 -46.02
CA GLU A 297 5.69 34.62 -45.80
C GLU A 297 5.33 35.71 -46.83
N LYS A 298 5.18 35.34 -48.11
CA LYS A 298 4.68 36.26 -49.15
C LYS A 298 3.26 36.74 -48.87
N LEU A 299 2.36 35.85 -48.43
CA LEU A 299 0.99 36.20 -48.09
C LEU A 299 0.92 37.10 -46.86
N GLU A 300 1.80 36.91 -45.87
CA GLU A 300 1.92 37.79 -44.70
C GLU A 300 2.42 39.19 -45.09
N GLU A 301 3.43 39.28 -45.96
CA GLU A 301 3.89 40.56 -46.51
C GLU A 301 2.79 41.26 -47.33
N GLU A 302 2.06 40.53 -48.16
CA GLU A 302 0.92 41.08 -48.92
C GLU A 302 -0.20 41.55 -47.98
N ASN A 303 -0.55 40.77 -46.96
CA ASN A 303 -1.53 41.17 -45.96
C ASN A 303 -1.09 42.45 -45.23
N ARG A 304 0.19 42.57 -44.89
CA ARG A 304 0.73 43.76 -44.25
C ARG A 304 0.64 44.98 -45.18
N LYS A 305 1.03 44.83 -46.45
CA LYS A 305 0.88 45.89 -47.47
C LYS A 305 -0.58 46.29 -47.69
N LEU A 306 -1.51 45.32 -47.66
CA LEU A 306 -2.94 45.58 -47.78
C LEU A 306 -3.49 46.30 -46.55
N ARG A 307 -3.05 45.95 -45.33
CA ARG A 307 -3.40 46.69 -44.11
C ARG A 307 -2.91 48.13 -44.16
N ASP A 308 -1.64 48.35 -44.53
CA ASP A 308 -1.08 49.70 -44.66
C ASP A 308 -1.83 50.53 -45.72
N ARG A 309 -2.24 49.90 -46.84
CA ARG A 309 -3.08 50.57 -47.86
C ARG A 309 -4.47 50.87 -47.35
N ASN A 310 -5.11 49.93 -46.64
CA ASN A 310 -6.43 50.14 -46.05
C ASN A 310 -6.41 51.24 -45.00
N GLU A 311 -5.34 51.33 -44.20
CA GLU A 311 -5.17 52.41 -43.22
C GLU A 311 -5.02 53.77 -43.92
N LYS A 312 -4.18 53.87 -44.96
CA LYS A 312 -4.07 55.08 -45.78
C LYS A 312 -5.38 55.45 -46.48
N LEU A 313 -6.14 54.48 -46.97
CA LEU A 313 -7.46 54.70 -47.55
C LEU A 313 -8.48 55.16 -46.49
N ALA A 314 -8.41 54.61 -45.28
CA ALA A 314 -9.26 55.01 -44.16
C ALA A 314 -8.94 56.44 -43.70
N GLU A 315 -7.66 56.82 -43.65
CA GLU A 315 -7.23 58.19 -43.39
C GLU A 315 -7.67 59.15 -44.50
N ALA A 316 -7.50 58.75 -45.77
CA ALA A 316 -7.99 59.53 -46.91
C ALA A 316 -9.52 59.71 -46.86
N LEU A 317 -10.27 58.65 -46.56
CA LEU A 317 -11.73 58.72 -46.37
C LEU A 317 -12.09 59.62 -45.19
N LYS A 318 -11.40 59.53 -44.05
CA LYS A 318 -11.61 60.44 -42.92
C LYS A 318 -11.38 61.89 -43.32
N SER A 319 -10.29 62.18 -44.04
CA SER A 319 -9.99 63.54 -44.49
C SER A 319 -11.00 64.07 -45.51
N ILE A 320 -11.58 63.20 -46.34
CA ILE A 320 -12.65 63.56 -47.28
C ILE A 320 -13.95 63.81 -46.51
N ILE A 321 -14.29 62.95 -45.54
CA ILE A 321 -15.47 63.11 -44.68
C ILE A 321 -15.36 64.42 -43.90
N GLU A 322 -14.23 64.68 -43.24
CA GLU A 322 -13.99 65.92 -42.48
C GLU A 322 -14.08 67.18 -43.35
N LYS A 323 -13.62 67.12 -44.60
CA LYS A 323 -13.79 68.22 -45.56
C LYS A 323 -15.24 68.39 -46.01
N SER A 324 -15.96 67.28 -46.28
CA SER A 324 -17.37 67.35 -46.68
C SER A 324 -18.30 67.80 -45.56
N THR A 325 -17.98 67.48 -44.30
CA THR A 325 -18.73 67.97 -43.13
C THR A 325 -18.34 69.40 -42.74
N GLY A 326 -17.15 69.87 -43.15
CA GLY A 326 -16.72 71.25 -42.96
C GLY A 326 -17.32 72.23 -43.98
N GLU A 327 -17.70 71.75 -45.17
CA GLU A 327 -18.39 72.56 -46.20
C GLU A 327 -19.92 72.59 -46.04
N GLU A 328 -20.51 71.78 -45.14
CA GLU A 328 -21.94 71.86 -44.78
C GLU A 328 -22.20 72.79 -43.57
N GLU A 329 -21.16 73.36 -42.95
CA GLU A 329 -21.26 74.33 -41.84
C GLU A 329 -20.78 75.77 -42.17
N GLU A 330 -20.50 76.08 -43.44
CA GLU A 330 -20.43 77.46 -43.97
C GLU A 330 -21.61 77.74 -44.90
#